data_AF-A0A961L5G4-F1
#
_entry.id   AF-A0A961L5G4-F1
#
_cell.length_a   1.000
_cell.length_b   1.000
_cell.length_c   1.000
_cell.angle_alpha   90.00
_cell.angle_beta   90.00
_cell.angle_gamma   90.00
#
_symmetry.space_group_name_H-M   'P 1'
#
loop_
_entity.id
_entity.type
_entity.pdbx_description
1 polymer ?
#
loop_
_entity_poly.entity_id
_entity_poly.type
_entity_poly.pdbx_seq_one_letter_code
_entity_poly.pdbx_strand_id
1 'polypeptide(L)'
;EFRWQDQFNLSLDPETARRFHDQTLPKQAHKVAHFCSMCGPKFCSMRISHEIRAEARNEGMAAMAQKYREGGDLYMPLAHEEA
;
A
#
# COMPACT_ATOMS: atom_id res chain seq x y z
N GLU A 1 3.58 -0.98 3.26
CA GLU A 1 3.78 -2.42 2.98
C GLU A 1 3.96 -3.20 4.28
N PHE A 2 3.50 -4.45 4.33
CA PHE A 2 3.51 -5.30 5.54
C PHE A 2 4.69 -6.26 5.56
N ARG A 3 5.91 -5.71 5.45
CA ARG A 3 7.16 -6.47 5.52
C ARG A 3 7.69 -6.47 6.95
N TRP A 4 7.08 -7.26 7.84
CA TRP A 4 7.43 -7.26 9.26
C TRP A 4 8.88 -7.61 9.52
N GLN A 5 9.42 -8.59 8.79
CA GLN A 5 10.81 -9.00 8.95
C GLN A 5 11.78 -7.84 8.67
N ASP A 6 11.53 -7.08 7.61
CA ASP A 6 12.36 -5.94 7.24
C ASP A 6 12.20 -4.81 8.25
N GLN A 7 10.97 -4.57 8.73
CA GLN A 7 10.71 -3.57 9.76
C GLN A 7 11.45 -3.87 11.06
N PHE A 8 11.51 -5.13 11.50
CA PHE A 8 12.30 -5.52 12.66
C PHE A 8 13.79 -5.30 12.41
N ASN A 9 14.29 -5.74 11.25
CA ASN A 9 15.72 -5.61 10.90
C ASN A 9 16.16 -4.14 10.78
N LEU A 10 15.26 -3.23 10.42
CA LEU A 10 15.53 -1.79 10.32
C LEU A 10 15.35 -1.04 11.65
N SER A 11 14.78 -1.68 12.68
CA SER A 11 14.63 -1.07 14.00
C SER A 11 15.98 -1.00 14.72
N LEU A 12 16.07 -0.08 15.69
CA LEU A 12 17.27 0.07 16.53
C LEU A 12 17.57 -1.21 17.35
N ASP A 13 16.53 -1.93 17.79
CA ASP A 13 16.63 -3.21 18.50
C ASP A 13 15.68 -4.25 17.85
N PRO A 14 16.18 -5.01 16.86
CA PRO A 14 15.40 -6.01 16.15
C PRO A 14 14.86 -7.15 17.01
N GLU A 15 15.56 -7.51 18.09
CA GLU A 15 15.17 -8.61 18.97
C GLU A 15 13.95 -8.21 19.80
N THR A 16 13.98 -7.04 20.42
CA THR A 16 12.84 -6.51 21.19
C THR A 16 11.62 -6.27 20.31
N ALA A 17 11.81 -5.68 19.12
CA ALA A 17 10.69 -5.44 18.20
C ALA A 17 9.97 -6.74 17.80
N ARG A 18 10.73 -7.80 17.50
CA ARG A 18 10.19 -9.12 17.18
C ARG A 18 9.50 -9.75 18.37
N ARG A 19 10.10 -9.67 19.56
CA ARG A 19 9.53 -10.22 20.80
C ARG A 19 8.16 -9.59 21.11
N PHE A 20 8.03 -8.28 20.99
CA PHE A 20 6.74 -7.60 21.24
C PHE A 20 5.65 -7.98 20.24
N HIS A 21 6.00 -8.12 18.96
CA HIS A 21 5.05 -8.63 17.97
C HIS A 21 4.62 -10.08 18.30
N ASP A 22 5.58 -10.93 18.66
CA ASP A 22 5.36 -12.38 18.79
C ASP A 22 4.68 -12.80 20.09
N GLN A 23 4.62 -11.92 21.09
CA GLN A 23 3.85 -12.12 22.32
C GLN A 23 2.38 -12.49 22.05
N THR A 24 1.80 -11.94 20.98
CA THR A 24 0.39 -12.15 20.62
C THR A 24 0.21 -12.80 19.26
N LEU A 25 1.23 -12.73 18.39
CA LEU A 25 1.20 -13.26 17.02
C LEU A 25 2.45 -14.12 16.70
N PRO A 26 2.63 -15.29 17.36
CA PRO A 26 3.88 -16.06 17.31
C PRO A 26 4.09 -16.83 15.99
N LYS A 27 3.02 -17.18 15.27
CA LYS A 27 3.12 -17.96 14.03
C LYS A 27 3.86 -17.18 12.94
N GLN A 28 4.69 -17.88 12.15
CA GLN A 28 5.43 -17.27 11.04
C GLN A 28 4.51 -16.59 10.01
N ALA A 29 3.30 -17.14 9.81
CA ALA A 29 2.28 -16.54 8.95
C ALA A 29 1.89 -15.11 9.36
N HIS A 30 2.08 -14.71 10.62
CA HIS A 30 1.77 -13.34 11.04
C HIS A 30 2.81 -12.32 10.57
N LYS A 31 4.03 -12.75 10.19
CA LYS A 31 5.07 -11.86 9.64
C LYS A 31 4.79 -11.40 8.21
N VAL A 32 3.82 -12.03 7.56
CA VAL A 32 3.30 -11.65 6.24
C VAL A 32 1.86 -11.14 6.31
N ALA A 33 1.28 -11.08 7.51
CA ALA A 33 -0.10 -10.65 7.69
C ALA A 33 -0.24 -9.14 7.51
N HIS A 34 -1.31 -8.73 6.85
CA HIS A 34 -1.68 -7.33 6.63
C HIS A 34 -2.37 -6.68 7.84
N PHE A 35 -1.94 -7.01 9.05
CA PHE A 35 -2.41 -6.42 10.30
C PHE A 35 -1.42 -6.67 11.44
N CYS A 36 -1.54 -5.91 12.53
CA CYS A 36 -0.89 -6.19 13.81
C CYS A 36 -1.94 -6.60 14.87
N SER A 37 -1.48 -7.04 16.03
CA SER A 37 -2.35 -7.45 17.14
C SER A 37 -3.20 -6.33 17.75
N MET A 38 -2.84 -5.06 17.52
CA MET A 38 -3.59 -3.93 18.09
C MET A 38 -4.95 -3.73 17.43
N CYS A 39 -5.03 -3.81 16.10
CA CYS A 39 -6.26 -3.52 15.35
C CYS A 39 -6.91 -4.77 14.75
N GLY A 40 -6.16 -5.88 14.69
CA GLY A 40 -6.63 -7.12 14.08
C GLY A 40 -6.93 -7.00 12.58
N PRO A 41 -7.42 -8.10 11.97
CA PRO A 41 -7.59 -8.17 10.52
C PRO A 41 -8.62 -7.17 9.99
N LYS A 42 -9.73 -6.95 10.72
CA LYS A 42 -10.84 -6.13 10.22
C LYS A 42 -10.56 -4.63 10.28
N PHE A 43 -9.83 -4.15 11.28
CA PHE A 43 -9.73 -2.71 11.58
C PHE A 43 -8.33 -2.13 11.42
N CYS A 44 -7.39 -2.84 10.78
CA CYS A 44 -6.07 -2.30 10.52
C CYS A 44 -6.14 -1.09 9.56
N SER A 45 -5.84 0.10 10.08
CA SER A 45 -5.89 1.36 9.34
C SER A 45 -5.01 1.35 8.09
N MET A 46 -3.79 0.81 8.19
CA MET A 46 -2.89 0.70 7.03
C MET A 46 -3.47 -0.19 5.93
N ARG A 47 -4.09 -1.33 6.27
CA ARG A 47 -4.71 -2.24 5.29
C ARG A 47 -5.85 -1.56 4.56
N ILE A 48 -6.76 -0.96 5.32
CA ILE A 48 -7.91 -0.24 4.78
C ILE A 48 -7.45 0.91 3.88
N SER A 49 -6.43 1.68 4.30
CA SER A 49 -5.86 2.75 3.48
C SER A 49 -5.25 2.23 2.17
N HIS A 50 -4.60 1.06 2.21
CA HIS A 50 -4.07 0.42 1.00
C HIS A 50 -5.19 -0.03 0.05
N GLU A 51 -6.29 -0.57 0.57
CA GLU A 51 -7.46 -0.99 -0.20
C GLU A 51 -8.14 0.20 -0.88
N ILE A 52 -8.43 1.27 -0.14
CA ILE A 52 -9.03 2.51 -0.69
C ILE A 52 -8.14 3.10 -1.79
N ARG A 53 -6.83 3.18 -1.56
CA ARG A 53 -5.89 3.68 -2.58
C ARG A 53 -5.84 2.76 -3.80
N ALA A 54 -6.01 1.46 -3.65
CA ALA A 54 -6.01 0.53 -4.77
C ALA A 54 -7.26 0.69 -5.63
N GLU A 55 -8.43 0.83 -5.00
CA GLU A 55 -9.69 1.11 -5.68
C GLU A 55 -9.63 2.44 -6.45
N ALA A 56 -9.24 3.53 -5.79
CA ALA A 56 -9.08 4.83 -6.43
C ALA A 56 -8.06 4.82 -7.58
N ARG A 57 -6.96 4.04 -7.46
CA ARG A 57 -6.01 3.85 -8.56
C ARG A 57 -6.64 3.10 -9.73
N ASN A 58 -7.43 2.05 -9.49
CA ASN A 58 -8.07 1.29 -10.55
C ASN A 58 -9.08 2.14 -11.32
N GLU A 59 -9.90 2.91 -10.60
CA GLU A 59 -10.83 3.87 -11.19
C GLU A 59 -10.10 4.94 -12.01
N GLY A 60 -9.04 5.52 -11.43
CA GLY A 60 -8.20 6.50 -12.11
C GLY A 60 -7.57 5.95 -13.39
N MET A 61 -7.02 4.73 -13.35
CA MET A 61 -6.47 4.05 -14.53
C MET A 61 -7.53 3.76 -15.58
N ALA A 62 -8.73 3.32 -15.19
CA ALA A 62 -9.83 3.08 -16.12
C ALA A 62 -10.28 4.38 -16.81
N ALA A 63 -10.40 5.47 -16.05
CA ALA A 63 -10.71 6.79 -16.58
C ALA A 63 -9.63 7.30 -17.54
N MET A 64 -8.34 7.16 -17.20
CA MET A 64 -7.26 7.57 -18.10
C MET A 64 -7.20 6.70 -19.36
N ALA A 65 -7.43 5.39 -19.24
CA ALA A 65 -7.51 4.50 -20.39
C ALA A 65 -8.66 4.87 -21.33
N GLN A 66 -9.80 5.30 -20.77
CA GLN A 66 -10.91 5.79 -21.56
C GLN A 66 -10.57 7.10 -22.27
N LYS A 67 -9.99 8.09 -21.56
CA LYS A 67 -9.49 9.33 -22.18
C LYS A 67 -8.51 9.06 -23.32
N TYR A 68 -7.62 8.07 -23.13
CA TYR A 68 -6.69 7.67 -24.17
C TYR A 68 -7.39 7.10 -25.41
N ARG A 69 -8.41 6.25 -25.22
CA ARG A 69 -9.21 5.70 -26.32
C ARG A 69 -10.03 6.74 -27.09
N GLU A 70 -10.50 7.78 -26.41
CA GLU A 70 -11.35 8.82 -27.02
C GLU A 70 -10.57 9.77 -27.94
N GLY A 71 -9.28 9.96 -27.69
CA GLY A 71 -8.44 10.81 -28.52
C GLY A 71 -7.08 11.13 -27.92
N GLY A 72 -6.58 10.27 -27.03
CA GLY A 72 -5.23 10.42 -26.49
C GLY A 72 -4.18 9.93 -27.47
N ASP A 73 -2.99 10.51 -27.36
CA ASP A 73 -1.80 10.09 -28.08
C ASP A 73 -0.67 9.83 -27.07
N LEU A 74 0.31 9.03 -27.45
CA LEU A 74 1.51 8.79 -26.64
C LEU A 74 2.28 10.11 -26.42
N TYR A 75 2.26 10.98 -27.42
CA TYR A 75 2.86 12.30 -27.36
C TYR A 75 1.77 13.35 -27.53
N MET A 76 1.38 13.98 -26.41
CA MET A 76 0.48 15.12 -26.48
C MET A 76 1.26 16.38 -26.87
N PRO A 77 0.76 17.19 -27.80
CA PRO A 77 1.32 18.51 -28.04
C PRO A 77 1.21 19.30 -26.74
N LEU A 78 2.28 20.01 -26.38
CA LEU A 78 2.19 21.05 -25.38
C LEU A 78 1.12 22.03 -25.87
N ALA A 79 0.11 22.30 -25.03
CA ALA A 79 -0.85 23.35 -25.35
C ALA A 79 -0.03 24.62 -25.56
N HIS A 80 0.07 25.09 -26.80
CA HIS A 80 0.64 26.40 -27.07
C HIS A 80 -0.32 27.38 -26.40
N GLU A 81 0.13 27.99 -25.30
CA GLU A 81 -0.50 29.19 -24.76
C GLU A 81 -0.50 30.21 -25.90
N GLU A 82 -1.67 30.45 -26.50
CA GLU A 82 -1.88 31.58 -27.38
C GLU A 82 -1.60 32.85 -26.56
N ALA A 83 -0.57 33.59 -26.97
CA ALA A 83 -0.21 34.89 -26.44
C ALA A 83 -1.18 35.98 -26.91
#